data_AF-A0A2K9ML48-F1
#
_entry.id   AF-A0A2K9ML48-F1
#
_cell.length_a   1.000
_cell.length_b   1.000
_cell.length_c   1.000
_cell.angle_alpha   90.00
_cell.angle_beta   90.00
_cell.angle_gamma   90.00
#
_symmetry.space_group_name_H-M   'P 1'
#
loop_
_entity.id
_entity.type
_entity.pdbx_description
1 polymer ?
#
loop_
_entity_poly.entity_id
_entity_poly.type
_entity_poly.pdbx_seq_one_letter_code
_entity_poly.pdbx_strand_id
1 'polypeptide(L)'
;MSDSEYLAEAADTLHGLGRTDSDYSLLKVLLDNGALNVARTRRCLSHAKDAADLEVSLKASKRLIELLKSTTPVTQTTSREIAAMEGSDLFGLSLLDGLDDIVPDPVPSVPGRLLYILHHSMPYLTNGYAMRSHGLARGMNGAGIDLLCLTRPGFPLDTVDHIDSLPDAEVIDGVPYLRDLYPKRLGRDRSQAYLSEAADQIERRLRSVRPQAVLVASNYIAALPALLAARRCGVPIAYEVRGFWELSHLARDPAYDLTLAYKTHTALESRTAAACDHVFTLASPMKDELVKRGVAADRISLLPNSCDPDRFQPLPRDERLAAAWKVPSDVPVIGYIGSFVGYEGLDDLTRACARLRAEGHRFRLVLVGGNAGPVEAEIEGIAKQTGLDDWLIMPGRVPHDDVDAWYSLIDIAPFPRKPHIVTELVTPLKPLEAMAMGKAVVMSSVRAMAEMVQDGETGLLFRKGDVDDLSQQLARLIEKPVLRRSIGHNARSFVQRERTWDTMGQRVKTWMDQL
;
A
#
# COMPACT_ATOMS: atom_id res chain seq x y z
N MET A 1 -36.00 -35.09 23.77
CA MET A 1 -34.95 -34.47 22.95
C MET A 1 -35.28 -33.00 22.86
N SER A 2 -34.39 -32.12 23.33
CA SER A 2 -34.54 -30.68 23.11
C SER A 2 -34.35 -30.34 21.63
N ASP A 3 -34.87 -29.20 21.17
CA ASP A 3 -34.67 -28.73 19.78
C ASP A 3 -33.18 -28.65 19.43
N SER A 4 -32.34 -28.27 20.40
CA SER A 4 -30.89 -28.25 20.22
C SER A 4 -30.27 -29.64 20.07
N GLU A 5 -30.76 -30.64 20.78
CA GLU A 5 -30.29 -32.02 20.63
C GLU A 5 -30.68 -32.59 19.26
N TYR A 6 -31.91 -32.28 18.80
CA TYR A 6 -32.39 -32.68 17.49
C TYR A 6 -31.55 -32.06 16.36
N LEU A 7 -31.31 -30.75 16.41
CA LEU A 7 -30.48 -30.06 15.41
C LEU A 7 -29.03 -30.57 15.42
N ALA A 8 -28.51 -30.93 16.59
CA ALA A 8 -27.17 -31.50 16.71
C ALA A 8 -27.07 -32.91 16.11
N GLU A 9 -28.06 -33.78 16.35
CA GLU A 9 -28.15 -35.11 15.72
C GLU A 9 -28.31 -34.99 14.20
N ALA A 10 -29.15 -34.07 13.75
CA ALA A 10 -29.32 -33.78 12.32
C ALA A 10 -28.02 -33.28 11.67
N ALA A 11 -27.27 -32.39 12.34
CA ALA A 11 -25.98 -31.91 11.86
C ALA A 11 -24.96 -33.05 11.71
N ASP A 12 -24.85 -33.93 12.72
CA ASP A 12 -23.94 -35.08 12.68
C ASP A 12 -24.34 -36.09 11.60
N THR A 13 -25.64 -36.32 11.40
CA THR A 13 -26.18 -37.19 10.34
C THR A 13 -25.84 -36.64 8.96
N LEU A 14 -26.09 -35.35 8.74
CA LEU A 14 -25.79 -34.67 7.47
C LEU A 14 -24.29 -34.69 7.18
N HIS A 15 -23.45 -34.47 8.19
CA HIS A 15 -22.01 -34.58 8.07
C HIS A 15 -21.58 -35.98 7.60
N GLY A 16 -22.10 -37.03 8.24
CA GLY A 16 -21.82 -38.42 7.86
C GLY A 16 -22.28 -38.79 6.44
N LEU A 17 -23.30 -38.10 5.93
CA LEU A 17 -23.80 -38.22 4.56
C LEU A 17 -23.05 -37.31 3.56
N GLY A 18 -22.01 -36.58 4.00
CA GLY A 18 -21.26 -35.64 3.16
C GLY A 18 -22.04 -34.38 2.75
N ARG A 19 -23.12 -34.04 3.47
CA ARG A 19 -23.99 -32.88 3.20
C ARG A 19 -23.49 -31.63 3.93
N THR A 20 -22.29 -31.18 3.60
CA THR A 20 -21.54 -30.12 4.32
C THR A 20 -22.28 -28.78 4.43
N ASP A 21 -22.99 -28.34 3.39
CA ASP A 21 -23.69 -27.04 3.43
C ASP A 21 -24.88 -27.06 4.40
N SER A 22 -25.61 -28.18 4.44
CA SER A 22 -26.72 -28.38 5.36
C SER A 22 -26.22 -28.56 6.79
N ASP A 23 -25.13 -29.32 7.00
CA ASP A 23 -24.44 -29.42 8.29
C ASP A 23 -23.99 -28.02 8.77
N TYR A 24 -23.31 -27.25 7.93
CA TYR A 24 -22.86 -25.91 8.29
C TYR A 24 -24.01 -24.98 8.67
N SER A 25 -25.12 -25.03 7.94
CA SER A 25 -26.32 -24.24 8.26
C SER A 25 -26.87 -24.56 9.65
N LEU A 26 -26.93 -25.84 10.03
CA LEU A 26 -27.37 -26.25 11.37
C LEU A 26 -26.35 -25.87 12.46
N LEU A 27 -25.05 -26.02 12.17
CA LEU A 27 -23.99 -25.62 13.10
C LEU A 27 -24.01 -24.12 13.38
N LYS A 28 -24.35 -23.27 12.40
CA LYS A 28 -24.55 -21.83 12.62
C LYS A 28 -25.67 -21.57 13.62
N VAL A 29 -26.83 -22.20 13.43
CA VAL A 29 -27.96 -22.07 14.37
C VAL A 29 -27.56 -22.52 15.77
N LEU A 30 -26.86 -23.64 15.90
CA LEU A 30 -26.39 -24.14 17.20
C LEU A 30 -25.34 -23.21 17.83
N LEU A 31 -24.45 -22.61 17.04
CA LEU A 31 -23.49 -21.60 17.51
C LEU A 31 -24.21 -20.37 18.05
N ASP A 32 -25.26 -19.92 17.36
CA ASP A 32 -26.05 -18.76 17.77
C ASP A 32 -26.79 -18.98 19.08
N ASN A 33 -27.16 -20.23 19.36
CA ASN A 33 -27.81 -20.64 20.60
C ASN A 33 -26.81 -21.09 21.70
N GLY A 34 -25.50 -20.98 21.47
CA GLY A 34 -24.47 -21.38 22.46
C GLY A 34 -24.38 -22.89 22.72
N ALA A 35 -25.02 -23.71 21.88
CA ALA A 35 -25.24 -25.14 22.14
C ALA A 35 -24.20 -26.07 21.48
N LEU A 36 -23.12 -25.50 20.95
CA LEU A 36 -22.00 -26.29 20.41
C LEU A 36 -21.06 -26.78 21.53
N ASN A 37 -20.61 -28.04 21.38
CA ASN A 37 -19.48 -28.60 22.13
C ASN A 37 -18.16 -28.40 21.34
N VAL A 38 -17.01 -28.81 21.91
CA VAL A 38 -15.68 -28.61 21.28
C VAL A 38 -15.61 -29.18 19.86
N ALA A 39 -16.05 -30.43 19.65
CA ALA A 39 -15.93 -31.09 18.34
C ALA A 39 -16.76 -30.39 17.26
N ARG A 40 -18.02 -30.06 17.57
CA ARG A 40 -18.90 -29.35 16.63
C ARG A 40 -18.48 -27.90 16.43
N THR A 41 -17.90 -27.25 17.43
CA THR A 41 -17.35 -25.89 17.27
C THR A 41 -16.14 -25.89 16.34
N ARG A 42 -15.23 -26.87 16.46
CA ARG A 42 -14.12 -27.04 15.49
C ARG A 42 -14.63 -27.27 14.07
N ARG A 43 -15.65 -28.11 13.91
CA ARG A 43 -16.29 -28.38 12.62
C ARG A 43 -16.93 -27.12 12.03
N CYS A 44 -17.69 -26.38 12.84
CA CYS A 44 -18.30 -25.11 12.45
C CYS A 44 -17.24 -24.08 12.03
N LEU A 45 -16.17 -23.95 12.80
CA LEU A 45 -15.06 -23.04 12.50
C LEU A 45 -14.35 -23.45 11.20
N SER A 46 -14.16 -24.74 10.94
CA SER A 46 -13.59 -25.22 9.67
C SER A 46 -14.46 -24.81 8.49
N HIS A 47 -15.76 -25.13 8.53
CA HIS A 47 -16.69 -24.75 7.46
C HIS A 47 -16.79 -23.23 7.26
N ALA A 48 -16.77 -22.45 8.36
CA ALA A 48 -16.78 -21.00 8.27
C ALA A 48 -15.51 -20.43 7.61
N LYS A 49 -14.34 -21.02 7.90
CA LYS A 49 -13.08 -20.65 7.24
C LYS A 49 -13.10 -20.98 5.75
N ASP A 50 -13.59 -22.16 5.39
CA ASP A 50 -13.71 -22.60 4.00
C ASP A 50 -14.69 -21.73 3.20
N ALA A 51 -15.77 -21.28 3.85
CA ALA A 51 -16.76 -20.36 3.28
C ALA A 51 -16.33 -18.87 3.35
N ALA A 52 -15.19 -18.56 3.98
CA ALA A 52 -14.73 -17.21 4.30
C ALA A 52 -15.79 -16.32 5.02
N ASP A 53 -16.62 -16.94 5.88
CA ASP A 53 -17.64 -16.26 6.69
C ASP A 53 -16.99 -15.66 7.94
N LEU A 54 -16.75 -14.34 7.93
CA LEU A 54 -16.04 -13.61 9.00
C LEU A 54 -16.76 -13.68 10.34
N GLU A 55 -18.07 -13.43 10.33
CA GLU A 55 -18.89 -13.33 11.54
C GLU A 55 -18.94 -14.68 12.26
N VAL A 56 -19.25 -15.75 11.52
CA VAL A 56 -19.29 -17.10 12.07
C VAL A 56 -17.89 -17.55 12.47
N SER A 57 -16.84 -17.24 11.69
CA SER A 57 -15.46 -17.59 12.04
C SER A 57 -15.03 -16.97 13.36
N LEU A 58 -15.33 -15.68 13.59
CA LEU A 58 -14.98 -14.97 14.82
C LEU A 58 -15.78 -15.53 16.00
N LYS A 59 -17.10 -15.71 15.84
CA LYS A 59 -17.99 -16.24 16.88
C LYS A 59 -17.62 -17.68 17.26
N ALA A 60 -17.35 -18.54 16.29
CA ALA A 60 -16.94 -19.92 16.51
C ALA A 60 -15.56 -20.00 17.17
N SER A 61 -14.62 -19.13 16.79
CA SER A 61 -13.30 -19.05 17.43
C SER A 61 -13.39 -18.61 18.89
N LYS A 62 -14.16 -17.55 19.20
CA LYS A 62 -14.44 -17.13 20.60
C LYS A 62 -15.06 -18.26 21.41
N ARG A 63 -16.10 -18.92 20.88
CA ARG A 63 -16.75 -20.06 21.54
C ARG A 63 -15.80 -21.23 21.78
N LEU A 64 -14.96 -21.55 20.80
CA LEU A 64 -14.00 -22.65 20.93
C LEU A 64 -12.97 -22.35 22.03
N ILE A 65 -12.45 -21.12 22.09
CA ILE A 65 -11.53 -20.69 23.15
C ILE A 65 -12.18 -20.84 24.53
N GLU A 66 -13.43 -20.38 24.71
CA GLU A 66 -14.17 -20.55 25.97
C GLU A 66 -14.27 -22.01 26.39
N LEU A 67 -14.71 -22.89 25.48
CA LEU A 67 -14.87 -24.32 25.75
C LEU A 67 -13.52 -24.99 26.07
N LEU A 68 -12.47 -24.66 25.33
CA LEU A 68 -11.13 -25.20 25.56
C LEU A 68 -10.54 -24.76 26.89
N LYS A 69 -10.73 -23.49 27.29
CA LYS A 69 -10.30 -22.96 28.60
C LYS A 69 -11.05 -23.60 29.76
N SER A 70 -12.29 -24.04 29.55
CA SER A 70 -13.08 -24.74 30.58
C SER A 70 -12.67 -26.21 30.81
N THR A 71 -11.81 -26.78 29.95
CA THR A 71 -11.37 -28.17 30.07
C THR A 71 -10.23 -28.29 31.09
N THR A 72 -10.38 -29.13 32.13
CA THR A 72 -9.36 -29.34 33.16
C THR A 72 -8.85 -30.79 33.14
N PRO A 73 -7.51 -31.03 33.08
CA PRO A 73 -6.43 -30.05 32.92
C PRO A 73 -6.30 -29.55 31.47
N VAL A 74 -5.90 -28.29 31.30
CA VAL A 74 -5.58 -27.73 29.97
C VAL A 74 -4.27 -28.34 29.48
N THR A 75 -4.30 -29.04 28.36
CA THR A 75 -3.10 -29.65 27.78
C THR A 75 -2.21 -28.61 27.08
N GLN A 76 -0.94 -28.94 26.85
CA GLN A 76 -0.04 -28.09 26.05
C GLN A 76 -0.57 -27.90 24.62
N THR A 77 -1.16 -28.93 24.02
CA THR A 77 -1.79 -28.86 22.69
C THR A 77 -2.95 -27.88 22.68
N THR A 78 -3.84 -27.96 23.68
CA THR A 78 -4.95 -27.02 23.86
C THR A 78 -4.46 -25.59 24.01
N SER A 79 -3.38 -25.38 24.79
CA SER A 79 -2.79 -24.06 24.99
C SER A 79 -2.25 -23.47 23.69
N ARG A 80 -1.60 -24.29 22.85
CA ARG A 80 -1.11 -23.85 21.52
C ARG A 80 -2.25 -23.54 20.56
N GLU A 81 -3.34 -24.31 20.59
CA GLU A 81 -4.52 -24.08 19.76
C GLU A 81 -5.20 -22.76 20.14
N ILE A 82 -5.37 -22.48 21.44
CA ILE A 82 -5.89 -21.21 21.94
C ILE A 82 -5.00 -20.05 21.48
N ALA A 83 -3.70 -20.14 21.72
CA ALA A 83 -2.75 -19.09 21.34
C ALA A 83 -2.73 -18.83 19.83
N ALA A 84 -2.88 -19.87 19.00
CA ALA A 84 -2.95 -19.72 17.55
C ALA A 84 -4.23 -19.00 17.09
N MET A 85 -5.37 -19.24 17.75
CA MET A 85 -6.61 -18.52 17.46
C MET A 85 -6.53 -17.06 17.92
N GLU A 86 -6.09 -16.82 19.16
CA GLU A 86 -5.91 -15.46 19.72
C GLU A 86 -4.87 -14.65 18.93
N GLY A 87 -3.89 -15.33 18.33
CA GLY A 87 -2.88 -14.73 17.45
C GLY A 87 -3.37 -14.40 16.04
N SER A 88 -4.59 -14.80 15.65
CA SER A 88 -5.14 -14.46 14.33
C SER A 88 -5.55 -13.00 14.25
N ASP A 89 -5.30 -12.40 13.09
CA ASP A 89 -5.79 -11.09 12.68
C ASP A 89 -7.32 -10.94 12.74
N LEU A 90 -8.08 -12.03 12.63
CA LEU A 90 -9.54 -12.04 12.75
C LEU A 90 -10.03 -11.41 14.06
N PHE A 91 -9.30 -11.61 15.15
CA PHE A 91 -9.63 -11.04 16.45
C PHE A 91 -9.46 -9.52 16.51
N GLY A 92 -8.69 -8.93 15.59
CA GLY A 92 -8.60 -7.48 15.44
C GLY A 92 -9.96 -6.83 15.14
N LEU A 93 -10.91 -7.54 14.53
CA LEU A 93 -12.26 -7.03 14.30
C LEU A 93 -13.01 -6.72 15.60
N SER A 94 -12.70 -7.45 16.68
CA SER A 94 -13.32 -7.19 17.98
C SER A 94 -12.86 -5.88 18.63
N LEU A 95 -11.68 -5.36 18.26
CA LEU A 95 -11.25 -4.03 18.68
C LEU A 95 -12.08 -2.92 18.03
N LEU A 96 -12.52 -3.14 16.78
CA LEU A 96 -13.39 -2.22 16.07
C LEU A 96 -14.82 -2.26 16.60
N ASP A 97 -15.31 -3.44 16.99
CA ASP A 97 -16.66 -3.60 17.57
C ASP A 97 -16.81 -2.82 18.88
N GLY A 98 -15.74 -2.67 19.67
CA GLY A 98 -15.75 -1.95 20.95
C GLY A 98 -15.38 -0.47 20.88
N LEU A 99 -15.26 0.13 19.68
CA LEU A 99 -14.88 1.53 19.55
C LEU A 99 -15.89 2.49 20.18
N ASP A 100 -17.19 2.21 20.02
CA ASP A 100 -18.28 3.06 20.52
C ASP A 100 -18.41 3.00 22.06
N ASP A 101 -17.82 1.97 22.69
CA ASP A 101 -17.80 1.81 24.15
C ASP A 101 -16.67 2.61 24.83
N ILE A 102 -15.76 3.20 24.05
CA ILE A 102 -14.63 3.98 24.58
C ILE A 102 -15.14 5.30 25.14
N VAL A 103 -14.99 5.49 26.45
CA VAL A 103 -15.17 6.79 27.11
C VAL A 103 -13.85 7.58 26.99
N PRO A 104 -13.83 8.72 26.27
CA PRO A 104 -12.61 9.50 26.11
C PRO A 104 -12.14 10.12 27.44
N ASP A 105 -10.83 10.18 27.63
CA ASP A 105 -10.13 10.96 28.63
C ASP A 105 -9.27 12.01 27.91
N PRO A 106 -9.86 13.18 27.57
CA PRO A 106 -9.24 14.15 26.68
C PRO A 106 -7.92 14.71 27.19
N VAL A 107 -6.92 14.75 26.32
CA VAL A 107 -5.61 15.36 26.62
C VAL A 107 -5.61 16.82 26.12
N PRO A 108 -5.14 17.80 26.92
CA PRO A 108 -4.99 19.17 26.43
C PRO A 108 -4.04 19.21 25.24
N SER A 109 -4.43 19.84 24.13
CA SER A 109 -3.63 19.89 22.91
C SER A 109 -2.69 21.10 22.84
N VAL A 110 -1.60 20.96 22.10
CA VAL A 110 -0.74 22.06 21.64
C VAL A 110 -1.25 22.52 20.26
N PRO A 111 -1.72 23.77 20.11
CA PRO A 111 -2.22 24.28 18.84
C PRO A 111 -1.18 24.17 17.71
N GLY A 112 -1.61 23.74 16.53
CA GLY A 112 -0.76 23.54 15.35
C GLY A 112 0.08 22.27 15.36
N ARG A 113 0.05 21.47 16.45
CA ARG A 113 0.83 20.24 16.54
C ARG A 113 0.15 19.04 15.88
N LEU A 114 0.86 18.37 14.99
CA LEU A 114 0.41 17.15 14.32
C LEU A 114 1.32 15.98 14.68
N LEU A 115 0.74 14.86 15.15
CA LEU A 115 1.46 13.59 15.23
C LEU A 115 1.20 12.76 13.97
N TYR A 116 2.23 12.52 13.18
CA TYR A 116 2.14 11.78 11.92
C TYR A 116 2.69 10.36 12.09
N ILE A 117 1.79 9.37 12.18
CA ILE A 117 2.11 7.98 12.49
C ILE A 117 2.39 7.18 11.22
N LEU A 118 3.54 6.51 11.15
CA LEU A 118 4.08 5.89 9.95
C LEU A 118 4.29 4.39 10.11
N HIS A 119 3.81 3.61 9.13
CA HIS A 119 4.10 2.17 9.08
C HIS A 119 5.56 1.87 8.70
N HIS A 120 6.12 2.66 7.78
CA HIS A 120 7.52 2.63 7.33
C HIS A 120 8.08 4.06 7.27
N SER A 121 9.36 4.24 7.55
CA SER A 121 10.03 5.53 7.42
C SER A 121 11.48 5.41 6.96
N MET A 122 12.01 6.54 6.48
CA MET A 122 13.45 6.79 6.41
C MET A 122 14.07 6.80 7.83
N PRO A 123 15.39 6.56 7.97
CA PRO A 123 16.30 6.11 6.91
C PRO A 123 16.25 4.59 6.69
N TYR A 124 15.51 3.85 7.53
CA TYR A 124 15.55 2.38 7.57
C TYR A 124 14.94 1.70 6.35
N LEU A 125 13.92 2.31 5.73
CA LEU A 125 13.38 1.87 4.44
C LEU A 125 13.30 3.05 3.48
N THR A 126 13.63 2.80 2.21
CA THR A 126 13.59 3.77 1.10
C THR A 126 12.54 3.42 0.04
N ASN A 127 11.55 2.60 0.39
CA ASN A 127 10.46 2.24 -0.51
C ASN A 127 9.49 3.42 -0.72
N GLY A 128 8.56 3.29 -1.68
CA GLY A 128 7.61 4.35 -2.01
C GLY A 128 6.76 4.85 -0.83
N TYR A 129 6.46 4.01 0.17
CA TYR A 129 5.76 4.46 1.37
C TYR A 129 6.63 5.38 2.22
N ALA A 130 7.88 5.00 2.47
CA ALA A 130 8.81 5.79 3.26
C ALA A 130 9.18 7.12 2.57
N MET A 131 9.44 7.07 1.26
CA MET A 131 9.74 8.27 0.45
C MET A 131 8.58 9.26 0.44
N ARG A 132 7.34 8.77 0.25
CA ARG A 132 6.14 9.60 0.35
C ARG A 132 5.96 10.18 1.74
N SER A 133 6.09 9.36 2.79
CA SER A 133 5.94 9.85 4.18
C SER A 133 6.90 10.99 4.46
N HIS A 134 8.16 10.83 4.06
CA HIS A 134 9.18 11.83 4.29
C HIS A 134 8.95 13.09 3.45
N GLY A 135 8.60 12.94 2.17
CA GLY A 135 8.22 14.06 1.31
C GLY A 135 7.06 14.87 1.88
N LEU A 136 5.95 14.21 2.24
CA LEU A 136 4.80 14.89 2.85
C LEU A 136 5.16 15.54 4.19
N ALA A 137 6.00 14.89 5.01
CA ALA A 137 6.47 15.46 6.26
C ALA A 137 7.25 16.78 6.05
N ARG A 138 8.14 16.82 5.05
CA ARG A 138 8.82 18.07 4.65
C ARG A 138 7.84 19.13 4.19
N GLY A 139 6.84 18.76 3.38
CA GLY A 139 5.79 19.68 2.94
C GLY A 139 4.94 20.23 4.09
N MET A 140 4.59 19.40 5.07
CA MET A 140 3.86 19.81 6.28
C MET A 140 4.70 20.75 7.16
N ASN A 141 6.00 20.49 7.32
CA ASN A 141 6.93 21.42 7.97
C ASN A 141 6.99 22.77 7.23
N GLY A 142 7.09 22.75 5.90
CA GLY A 142 7.09 23.95 5.06
C GLY A 142 5.80 24.77 5.18
N ALA A 143 4.67 24.11 5.43
CA ALA A 143 3.37 24.74 5.71
C ALA A 143 3.26 25.32 7.15
N GLY A 144 4.29 25.17 7.98
CA GLY A 144 4.32 25.69 9.36
C GLY A 144 3.58 24.84 10.38
N ILE A 145 3.33 23.56 10.10
CA ILE A 145 2.78 22.62 11.07
C ILE A 145 3.88 22.24 12.08
N ASP A 146 3.57 22.25 13.38
CA ASP A 146 4.45 21.69 14.42
C ASP A 146 4.38 20.15 14.34
N LEU A 147 5.14 19.59 13.40
CA LEU A 147 5.07 18.18 13.04
C LEU A 147 5.97 17.33 13.93
N LEU A 148 5.44 16.19 14.37
CA LEU A 148 6.22 15.08 14.91
C LEU A 148 5.89 13.82 14.10
N CYS A 149 6.88 13.21 13.45
CA CYS A 149 6.69 11.87 12.89
C CYS A 149 6.85 10.82 13.99
N LEU A 150 5.98 9.81 14.03
CA LEU A 150 6.12 8.66 14.92
C LEU A 150 6.06 7.39 14.10
N THR A 151 7.02 6.48 14.20
CA THR A 151 6.85 5.15 13.60
C THR A 151 6.00 4.25 14.47
N ARG A 152 5.22 3.36 13.84
CA ARG A 152 4.43 2.36 14.55
C ARG A 152 5.30 1.59 15.56
N PRO A 153 4.74 1.20 16.71
CA PRO A 153 5.44 0.36 17.67
C PRO A 153 6.09 -0.88 17.02
N GLY A 154 7.37 -1.09 17.32
CA GLY A 154 8.17 -2.21 16.83
C GLY A 154 9.05 -1.91 15.61
N PHE A 155 8.70 -0.90 14.81
CA PHE A 155 9.52 -0.50 13.66
C PHE A 155 10.72 0.36 14.12
N PRO A 156 11.92 0.20 13.54
CA PRO A 156 12.29 -0.73 12.47
C PRO A 156 12.76 -2.11 12.95
N LEU A 157 12.82 -2.35 14.26
CA LEU A 157 13.44 -3.55 14.85
C LEU A 157 12.77 -4.87 14.46
N ASP A 158 11.51 -4.83 14.02
CA ASP A 158 10.76 -6.00 13.53
C ASP A 158 10.81 -6.19 11.99
N THR A 159 11.46 -5.27 11.28
CA THR A 159 11.44 -5.22 9.82
C THR A 159 12.83 -5.20 9.20
N VAL A 160 13.81 -4.60 9.87
CA VAL A 160 15.17 -4.44 9.37
C VAL A 160 16.12 -5.22 10.26
N ASP A 161 16.86 -6.15 9.64
CA ASP A 161 17.87 -6.95 10.31
C ASP A 161 19.06 -6.08 10.76
N HIS A 162 19.81 -6.58 11.74
CA HIS A 162 21.08 -5.99 12.20
C HIS A 162 20.99 -4.55 12.76
N ILE A 163 19.90 -4.25 13.48
CA ILE A 163 19.79 -3.02 14.28
C ILE A 163 19.95 -3.36 15.76
N ASP A 164 21.06 -2.95 16.36
CA ASP A 164 21.39 -3.25 17.75
C ASP A 164 20.77 -2.25 18.75
N SER A 165 20.76 -0.97 18.41
CA SER A 165 20.18 0.10 19.25
C SER A 165 19.79 1.29 18.39
N LEU A 166 18.77 2.03 18.81
CA LEU A 166 18.27 3.22 18.13
C LEU A 166 17.99 4.33 19.14
N PRO A 167 18.14 5.61 18.76
CA PRO A 167 17.69 6.71 19.59
C PRO A 167 16.15 6.75 19.65
N ASP A 168 15.61 7.23 20.77
CA ASP A 168 14.17 7.46 20.93
C ASP A 168 13.63 8.54 19.98
N ALA A 169 14.51 9.43 19.51
CA ALA A 169 14.20 10.46 18.53
C ALA A 169 15.40 10.77 17.64
N GLU A 170 15.14 11.15 16.39
CA GLU A 170 16.14 11.61 15.43
C GLU A 170 15.56 12.70 14.53
N VAL A 171 16.43 13.50 13.88
CA VAL A 171 16.01 14.51 12.92
C VAL A 171 16.59 14.15 11.56
N ILE A 172 15.72 14.02 10.56
CA ILE A 172 16.07 13.65 9.18
C ILE A 172 15.60 14.79 8.28
N ASP A 173 16.51 15.45 7.57
CA ASP A 173 16.21 16.59 6.69
C ASP A 173 15.33 17.66 7.35
N GLY A 174 15.60 17.94 8.64
CA GLY A 174 14.85 18.90 9.45
C GLY A 174 13.49 18.41 9.97
N VAL A 175 13.11 17.15 9.70
CA VAL A 175 11.87 16.52 10.19
C VAL A 175 12.17 15.71 11.46
N PRO A 176 11.51 15.98 12.60
CA PRO A 176 11.68 15.19 13.80
C PRO A 176 10.91 13.86 13.71
N TYR A 177 11.61 12.77 14.02
CA TYR A 177 11.08 11.40 14.11
C TYR A 177 11.22 10.89 15.53
N LEU A 178 10.12 10.41 16.09
CA LEU A 178 10.04 9.68 17.35
C LEU A 178 9.96 8.18 17.06
N ARG A 179 10.55 7.38 17.96
CA ARG A 179 10.62 5.92 17.85
C ARG A 179 9.90 5.25 19.01
N ASP A 180 8.95 4.40 18.68
CA ASP A 180 8.39 3.42 19.60
C ASP A 180 8.87 2.02 19.22
N LEU A 181 9.87 1.55 19.95
CA LEU A 181 10.57 0.31 19.60
C LEU A 181 9.82 -0.95 20.07
N TYR A 182 8.82 -0.79 20.93
CA TYR A 182 8.03 -1.87 21.52
C TYR A 182 6.55 -1.50 21.62
N PRO A 183 5.64 -2.49 21.52
CA PRO A 183 5.91 -3.92 21.26
C PRO A 183 6.48 -4.19 19.87
N LYS A 184 7.36 -5.18 19.75
CA LYS A 184 7.86 -5.66 18.45
C LYS A 184 6.92 -6.72 17.91
N ARG A 185 6.72 -6.74 16.59
CA ARG A 185 6.01 -7.83 15.93
C ARG A 185 6.94 -9.03 15.79
N LEU A 186 6.46 -10.21 16.16
CA LEU A 186 7.17 -11.45 15.84
C LEU A 186 6.80 -11.88 14.43
N GLY A 187 7.73 -11.70 13.48
CA GLY A 187 7.49 -11.99 12.07
C GLY A 187 6.39 -11.11 11.47
N ARG A 188 5.27 -11.71 11.06
CA ARG A 188 4.12 -10.98 10.48
C ARG A 188 2.96 -10.82 11.43
N ASP A 189 3.20 -10.87 12.74
CA ASP A 189 2.17 -10.75 13.78
C ASP A 189 1.20 -9.58 13.50
N ARG A 190 -0.08 -9.90 13.49
CA ARG A 190 -1.21 -8.97 13.28
C ARG A 190 -2.30 -9.23 14.33
N SER A 191 -1.91 -9.89 15.42
CA SER A 191 -2.81 -10.31 16.48
C SER A 191 -3.47 -9.12 17.16
N GLN A 192 -4.62 -9.37 17.75
CA GLN A 192 -5.28 -8.41 18.63
C GLN A 192 -4.36 -7.96 19.77
N ALA A 193 -3.53 -8.86 20.30
CA ALA A 193 -2.59 -8.54 21.38
C ALA A 193 -1.60 -7.44 20.97
N TYR A 194 -0.90 -7.63 19.84
CA TYR A 194 -0.01 -6.60 19.30
C TYR A 194 -0.75 -5.27 19.05
N LEU A 195 -1.92 -5.33 18.40
CA LEU A 195 -2.69 -4.12 18.08
C LEU A 195 -3.11 -3.35 19.34
N SER A 196 -3.45 -4.06 20.41
CA SER A 196 -3.84 -3.46 21.70
C SER A 196 -2.64 -2.85 22.42
N GLU A 197 -1.53 -3.58 22.54
CA GLU A 197 -0.30 -3.07 23.17
C GLU A 197 0.30 -1.89 22.39
N ALA A 198 0.21 -1.92 21.05
CA ALA A 198 0.59 -0.80 20.21
C ALA A 198 -0.30 0.42 20.46
N ALA A 199 -1.61 0.23 20.67
CA ALA A 199 -2.52 1.32 21.01
C ALA A 199 -2.15 1.95 22.35
N ASP A 200 -1.82 1.14 23.36
CA ASP A 200 -1.39 1.63 24.68
C ASP A 200 -0.09 2.44 24.60
N GLN A 201 0.86 2.02 23.75
CA GLN A 201 2.08 2.77 23.52
C GLN A 201 1.83 4.10 22.81
N ILE A 202 0.99 4.10 21.76
CA ILE A 202 0.62 5.33 21.05
C ILE A 202 -0.15 6.27 21.99
N GLU A 203 -1.03 5.75 22.85
CA GLU A 203 -1.74 6.55 23.86
C GLU A 203 -0.77 7.28 24.80
N ARG A 204 0.26 6.59 25.30
CA ARG A 204 1.33 7.21 26.09
C ARG A 204 2.02 8.35 25.33
N ARG A 205 2.25 8.17 24.01
CA ARG A 205 2.80 9.24 23.16
C ARG A 205 1.84 10.40 23.01
N LEU A 206 0.56 10.17 22.71
CA LEU A 206 -0.45 11.22 22.58
C LEU A 206 -0.54 12.07 23.86
N ARG A 207 -0.53 11.42 25.04
CA ARG A 207 -0.53 12.10 26.34
C ARG A 207 0.71 12.97 26.59
N SER A 208 1.87 12.52 26.12
CA SER A 208 3.13 13.23 26.28
C SER A 208 3.30 14.39 25.28
N VAL A 209 3.08 14.12 24.00
CA VAL A 209 3.33 15.10 22.92
C VAL A 209 2.16 16.07 22.72
N ARG A 210 0.95 15.68 23.15
CA ARG A 210 -0.25 16.52 23.18
C ARG A 210 -0.59 17.14 21.82
N PRO A 211 -0.79 16.33 20.76
CA PRO A 211 -1.04 16.89 19.45
C PRO A 211 -2.47 17.45 19.34
N GLN A 212 -2.67 18.45 18.48
CA GLN A 212 -4.01 18.92 18.09
C GLN A 212 -4.73 17.85 17.27
N ALA A 213 -3.99 17.10 16.44
CA ALA A 213 -4.54 16.05 15.59
C ALA A 213 -3.53 14.93 15.35
N VAL A 214 -4.04 13.78 14.91
CA VAL A 214 -3.25 12.65 14.42
C VAL A 214 -3.50 12.47 12.93
N LEU A 215 -2.42 12.32 12.15
CA LEU A 215 -2.47 11.77 10.81
C LEU A 215 -1.81 10.40 10.86
N VAL A 216 -2.45 9.35 10.36
CA VAL A 216 -1.81 8.03 10.26
C VAL A 216 -1.72 7.58 8.82
N ALA A 217 -0.59 6.99 8.46
CA ALA A 217 -0.30 6.50 7.12
C ALA A 217 -0.52 4.99 7.02
N SER A 218 -1.13 4.52 5.93
CA SER A 218 -1.42 3.09 5.69
C SER A 218 -0.36 2.12 6.19
N ASN A 219 -0.75 0.97 6.73
CA ASN A 219 -2.09 0.32 6.66
C ASN A 219 -2.81 0.25 8.03
N TYR A 220 -3.89 -0.56 8.14
CA TYR A 220 -4.62 -0.78 9.41
C TYR A 220 -3.72 -1.20 10.59
N ILE A 221 -2.57 -1.82 10.35
CA ILE A 221 -1.63 -2.22 11.41
C ILE A 221 -1.09 -0.98 12.15
N ALA A 222 -0.93 0.15 11.46
CA ALA A 222 -0.62 1.43 12.08
C ALA A 222 -1.91 2.20 12.47
N ALA A 223 -2.93 2.17 11.61
CA ALA A 223 -4.12 3.01 11.78
C ALA A 223 -5.08 2.55 12.87
N LEU A 224 -5.28 1.24 13.07
CA LEU A 224 -6.20 0.74 14.10
C LEU A 224 -5.67 1.03 15.52
N PRO A 225 -4.39 0.77 15.85
CA PRO A 225 -3.83 1.20 17.14
C PRO A 225 -3.88 2.72 17.35
N ALA A 226 -3.60 3.49 16.30
CA ALA A 226 -3.69 4.94 16.34
C ALA A 226 -5.12 5.43 16.59
N LEU A 227 -6.12 4.83 15.94
CA LEU A 227 -7.53 5.13 16.13
C LEU A 227 -7.98 4.84 17.57
N LEU A 228 -7.64 3.68 18.11
CA LEU A 228 -7.95 3.32 19.50
C LEU A 228 -7.36 4.35 20.48
N ALA A 229 -6.08 4.66 20.32
CA ALA A 229 -5.40 5.65 21.16
C ALA A 229 -6.01 7.05 21.02
N ALA A 230 -6.31 7.49 19.80
CA ALA A 230 -6.92 8.78 19.52
C ALA A 230 -8.32 8.91 20.15
N ARG A 231 -9.15 7.86 20.05
CA ARG A 231 -10.48 7.80 20.70
C ARG A 231 -10.37 7.88 22.22
N ARG A 232 -9.44 7.13 22.83
CA ARG A 232 -9.18 7.17 24.28
C ARG A 232 -8.69 8.55 24.74
N CYS A 233 -7.87 9.24 23.95
CA CYS A 233 -7.33 10.56 24.28
C CYS A 233 -8.21 11.73 23.81
N GLY A 234 -9.35 11.48 23.18
CA GLY A 234 -10.21 12.54 22.61
C GLY A 234 -9.52 13.39 21.53
N VAL A 235 -8.57 12.82 20.77
CA VAL A 235 -7.80 13.54 19.74
C VAL A 235 -8.40 13.25 18.35
N PRO A 236 -8.67 14.27 17.50
CA PRO A 236 -9.08 14.06 16.12
C PRO A 236 -8.06 13.25 15.31
N ILE A 237 -8.53 12.32 14.49
CA ILE A 237 -7.67 11.46 13.66
C ILE A 237 -8.09 11.44 12.19
N ALA A 238 -7.11 11.67 11.31
CA ALA A 238 -7.20 11.41 9.88
C ALA A 238 -6.42 10.15 9.50
N TYR A 239 -7.00 9.34 8.62
CA TYR A 239 -6.31 8.21 8.01
C TYR A 239 -5.95 8.47 6.55
N GLU A 240 -4.65 8.46 6.24
CA GLU A 240 -4.16 8.49 4.86
C GLU A 240 -4.08 7.09 4.27
N VAL A 241 -5.10 6.72 3.48
CA VAL A 241 -5.15 5.44 2.75
C VAL A 241 -4.39 5.57 1.42
N ARG A 242 -3.23 4.92 1.36
CA ARG A 242 -2.26 5.01 0.25
C ARG A 242 -2.27 3.80 -0.70
N GLY A 243 -3.03 2.78 -0.36
CA GLY A 243 -3.18 1.59 -1.17
C GLY A 243 -3.86 0.47 -0.38
N PHE A 244 -4.21 -0.58 -1.10
CA PHE A 244 -4.91 -1.74 -0.59
C PHE A 244 -3.97 -2.94 -0.67
N TRP A 245 -3.40 -3.35 0.48
CA TRP A 245 -2.35 -4.37 0.51
C TRP A 245 -2.88 -5.75 0.11
N GLU A 246 -4.13 -6.03 0.44
CA GLU A 246 -4.88 -7.21 0.03
C GLU A 246 -5.04 -7.29 -1.50
N LEU A 247 -5.26 -6.15 -2.18
CA LEU A 247 -5.34 -6.10 -3.64
C LEU A 247 -3.96 -6.23 -4.29
N SER A 248 -2.91 -5.74 -3.62
CA SER A 248 -1.52 -5.94 -4.06
C SER A 248 -1.11 -7.42 -3.98
N HIS A 249 -1.63 -8.15 -2.98
CA HIS A 249 -1.44 -9.59 -2.86
C HIS A 249 -2.26 -10.34 -3.93
N LEU A 250 -3.53 -9.95 -4.13
CA LEU A 250 -4.42 -10.54 -5.14
C LEU A 250 -3.84 -10.46 -6.56
N ALA A 251 -3.11 -9.38 -6.87
CA ALA A 251 -2.43 -9.25 -8.16
C ALA A 251 -1.31 -10.29 -8.40
N ARG A 252 -0.81 -10.94 -7.34
CA ARG A 252 0.23 -11.99 -7.39
C ARG A 252 -0.36 -13.39 -7.22
N ASP A 253 -1.42 -13.50 -6.43
CA ASP A 253 -2.13 -14.74 -6.15
C ASP A 253 -3.65 -14.51 -6.27
N PRO A 254 -4.24 -14.78 -7.45
CA PRO A 254 -5.68 -14.62 -7.67
C PRO A 254 -6.55 -15.47 -6.75
N ALA A 255 -6.07 -16.62 -6.25
CA ALA A 255 -6.86 -17.49 -5.37
C ALA A 255 -7.05 -16.89 -3.96
N TYR A 256 -6.34 -15.80 -3.66
CA TYR A 256 -6.41 -15.13 -2.37
C TYR A 256 -7.79 -14.52 -2.07
N ASP A 257 -8.55 -14.10 -3.08
CA ASP A 257 -9.87 -13.43 -2.90
C ASP A 257 -10.93 -14.30 -2.21
N LEU A 258 -10.80 -15.62 -2.31
CA LEU A 258 -11.68 -16.60 -1.68
C LEU A 258 -11.29 -16.91 -0.23
N THR A 259 -10.16 -16.39 0.26
CA THR A 259 -9.65 -16.75 1.59
C THR A 259 -10.28 -15.92 2.70
N LEU A 260 -10.41 -16.52 3.90
CA LEU A 260 -10.78 -15.78 5.12
C LEU A 260 -9.82 -14.60 5.37
N ALA A 261 -8.52 -14.78 5.12
CA ALA A 261 -7.51 -13.74 5.31
C ALA A 261 -7.76 -12.50 4.42
N TYR A 262 -8.17 -12.69 3.16
CA TYR A 262 -8.55 -11.58 2.29
C TYR A 262 -9.76 -10.82 2.84
N LYS A 263 -10.80 -11.54 3.27
CA LYS A 263 -12.00 -10.93 3.88
C LYS A 263 -11.64 -10.18 5.16
N THR A 264 -10.80 -10.77 6.03
CA THR A 264 -10.37 -10.17 7.30
C THR A 264 -9.58 -8.88 7.05
N HIS A 265 -8.58 -8.90 6.17
CA HIS A 265 -7.80 -7.70 5.86
C HIS A 265 -8.66 -6.61 5.21
N THR A 266 -9.55 -6.98 4.29
CA THR A 266 -10.48 -6.02 3.67
C THR A 266 -11.36 -5.37 4.73
N ALA A 267 -11.92 -6.16 5.65
CA ALA A 267 -12.78 -5.67 6.71
C ALA A 267 -12.02 -4.77 7.70
N LEU A 268 -10.83 -5.17 8.16
CA LEU A 268 -9.99 -4.36 9.06
C LEU A 268 -9.62 -3.01 8.43
N GLU A 269 -9.15 -3.02 7.18
CA GLU A 269 -8.78 -1.79 6.46
C GLU A 269 -10.00 -0.87 6.27
N SER A 270 -11.11 -1.42 5.79
CA SER A 270 -12.33 -0.66 5.48
C SER A 270 -12.98 -0.07 6.73
N ARG A 271 -13.16 -0.88 7.78
CA ARG A 271 -13.79 -0.46 9.03
C ARG A 271 -12.92 0.53 9.80
N THR A 272 -11.59 0.35 9.78
CA THR A 272 -10.67 1.33 10.40
C THR A 272 -10.75 2.68 9.68
N ALA A 273 -10.80 2.69 8.35
CA ALA A 273 -10.95 3.92 7.58
C ALA A 273 -12.31 4.60 7.80
N ALA A 274 -13.40 3.83 7.83
CA ALA A 274 -14.73 4.37 8.08
C ALA A 274 -14.88 4.98 9.49
N ALA A 275 -14.13 4.46 10.46
CA ALA A 275 -14.18 4.90 11.85
C ALA A 275 -13.28 6.13 12.15
N CYS A 276 -12.42 6.57 11.24
CA CYS A 276 -11.63 7.80 11.39
C CYS A 276 -12.47 9.06 11.12
N ASP A 277 -12.06 10.20 11.70
CA ASP A 277 -12.78 11.47 11.55
C ASP A 277 -12.63 12.05 10.14
N HIS A 278 -11.48 11.79 9.51
CA HIS A 278 -11.21 12.16 8.12
C HIS A 278 -10.39 11.09 7.42
N VAL A 279 -10.46 11.04 6.09
CA VAL A 279 -9.66 10.15 5.27
C VAL A 279 -9.01 10.92 4.13
N PHE A 280 -7.69 10.78 3.99
CA PHE A 280 -6.96 11.23 2.82
C PHE A 280 -6.69 10.05 1.89
N THR A 281 -6.78 10.26 0.58
CA THR A 281 -6.41 9.24 -0.40
C THR A 281 -5.81 9.83 -1.68
N LEU A 282 -5.16 9.00 -2.50
CA LEU A 282 -4.25 9.50 -3.54
C LEU A 282 -4.95 9.98 -4.81
N ALA A 283 -6.08 9.38 -5.18
CA ALA A 283 -6.75 9.64 -6.45
C ALA A 283 -8.24 9.32 -6.36
N SER A 284 -9.02 9.82 -7.31
CA SER A 284 -10.47 9.63 -7.35
C SER A 284 -10.90 8.15 -7.39
N PRO A 285 -10.20 7.21 -8.06
CA PRO A 285 -10.56 5.79 -8.03
C PRO A 285 -10.46 5.19 -6.63
N MET A 286 -9.46 5.61 -5.83
CA MET A 286 -9.35 5.20 -4.43
C MET A 286 -10.44 5.81 -3.57
N LYS A 287 -10.80 7.08 -3.82
CA LYS A 287 -11.93 7.73 -3.14
C LYS A 287 -13.22 6.93 -3.38
N ASP A 288 -13.52 6.58 -4.63
CA ASP A 288 -14.69 5.79 -4.96
C ASP A 288 -14.68 4.42 -4.29
N GLU A 289 -13.51 3.77 -4.24
CA GLU A 289 -13.34 2.48 -3.56
C GLU A 289 -13.56 2.60 -2.04
N LEU A 290 -13.07 3.66 -1.41
CA LEU A 290 -13.29 3.92 0.01
C LEU A 290 -14.76 4.21 0.33
N VAL A 291 -15.45 4.93 -0.56
CA VAL A 291 -16.91 5.14 -0.44
C VAL A 291 -17.65 3.80 -0.51
N LYS A 292 -17.31 2.93 -1.47
CA LYS A 292 -17.88 1.58 -1.56
C LYS A 292 -17.61 0.74 -0.31
N ARG A 293 -16.46 0.97 0.34
CA ARG A 293 -16.04 0.31 1.60
C ARG A 293 -16.67 0.91 2.86
N GLY A 294 -17.53 1.94 2.73
CA GLY A 294 -18.31 2.50 3.83
C GLY A 294 -17.77 3.80 4.42
N VAL A 295 -16.74 4.42 3.83
CA VAL A 295 -16.27 5.74 4.25
C VAL A 295 -17.20 6.82 3.69
N ALA A 296 -17.67 7.75 4.53
CA ALA A 296 -18.51 8.86 4.08
C ALA A 296 -17.78 9.78 3.09
N ALA A 297 -18.39 10.08 1.94
CA ALA A 297 -17.73 10.75 0.82
C ALA A 297 -17.27 12.19 1.10
N ASP A 298 -17.95 12.88 2.02
CA ASP A 298 -17.65 14.22 2.53
C ASP A 298 -16.48 14.23 3.52
N ARG A 299 -16.13 13.08 4.10
CA ARG A 299 -14.93 12.89 4.94
C ARG A 299 -13.68 12.51 4.16
N ILE A 300 -13.75 12.42 2.82
CA ILE A 300 -12.62 12.00 1.99
C ILE A 300 -12.07 13.16 1.16
N SER A 301 -10.81 13.52 1.45
CA SER A 301 -10.03 14.48 0.66
C SER A 301 -8.95 13.80 -0.16
N LEU A 302 -8.63 14.38 -1.33
CA LEU A 302 -7.51 13.92 -2.13
C LEU A 302 -6.20 14.52 -1.62
N LEU A 303 -5.23 13.65 -1.36
CA LEU A 303 -3.84 13.95 -1.05
C LEU A 303 -2.92 13.21 -2.02
N PRO A 304 -2.83 13.64 -3.29
CA PRO A 304 -2.16 12.86 -4.33
C PRO A 304 -0.68 12.61 -4.11
N ASN A 305 -0.15 11.65 -4.88
CA ASN A 305 1.29 11.52 -5.05
C ASN A 305 1.90 12.80 -5.61
N SER A 306 3.06 13.13 -5.07
CA SER A 306 3.84 14.34 -5.36
C SER A 306 5.32 13.96 -5.41
N CYS A 307 6.16 14.87 -5.87
CA CYS A 307 7.61 14.71 -5.80
C CYS A 307 8.27 16.03 -5.37
N ASP A 308 9.57 15.99 -5.15
CA ASP A 308 10.40 17.17 -4.89
C ASP A 308 11.01 17.63 -6.23
N PRO A 309 10.47 18.67 -6.90
CA PRO A 309 10.97 19.11 -8.19
C PRO A 309 12.35 19.76 -8.12
N ASP A 310 12.79 20.19 -6.93
CA ASP A 310 14.12 20.77 -6.74
C ASP A 310 15.18 19.68 -6.64
N ARG A 311 14.78 18.48 -6.20
CA ARG A 311 15.60 17.29 -6.27
C ARG A 311 15.64 16.69 -7.69
N PHE A 312 14.51 16.63 -8.38
CA PHE A 312 14.42 16.06 -9.74
C PHE A 312 14.50 17.15 -10.81
N GLN A 313 15.72 17.66 -11.05
CA GLN A 313 15.97 18.67 -12.07
C GLN A 313 16.51 18.06 -13.37
N PRO A 314 16.04 18.48 -14.56
CA PRO A 314 16.63 18.08 -15.82
C PRO A 314 18.12 18.37 -15.85
N LEU A 315 18.91 17.33 -16.02
CA LEU A 315 20.36 17.39 -16.15
C LEU A 315 20.77 17.31 -17.62
N PRO A 316 21.92 17.90 -18.00
CA PRO A 316 22.61 17.55 -19.23
C PRO A 316 22.86 16.04 -19.27
N ARG A 317 22.88 15.47 -20.48
CA ARG A 317 23.18 14.06 -20.70
C ARG A 317 24.56 13.70 -20.09
N ASP A 318 24.61 12.67 -19.25
CA ASP A 318 25.86 12.13 -18.72
C ASP A 318 26.59 11.32 -19.80
N GLU A 319 27.53 11.96 -20.50
CA GLU A 319 28.30 11.32 -21.57
C GLU A 319 29.23 10.20 -21.07
N ARG A 320 29.66 10.25 -19.80
CA ARG A 320 30.50 9.19 -19.22
C ARG A 320 29.67 7.92 -19.01
N LEU A 321 28.47 8.07 -18.45
CA LEU A 321 27.52 6.96 -18.29
C LEU A 321 27.07 6.41 -19.65
N ALA A 322 26.76 7.31 -20.60
CA ALA A 322 26.40 6.92 -21.96
C ALA A 322 27.52 6.09 -22.62
N ALA A 323 28.78 6.51 -22.51
CA ALA A 323 29.92 5.77 -23.04
C ALA A 323 30.09 4.41 -22.37
N ALA A 324 29.99 4.33 -21.04
CA ALA A 324 30.13 3.10 -20.28
C ALA A 324 29.10 2.03 -20.70
N TRP A 325 27.88 2.45 -21.00
CA TRP A 325 26.78 1.57 -21.41
C TRP A 325 26.51 1.56 -22.93
N LYS A 326 27.41 2.16 -23.72
CA LYS A 326 27.32 2.24 -25.19
C LYS A 326 25.98 2.79 -25.69
N VAL A 327 25.47 3.83 -25.01
CA VAL A 327 24.22 4.50 -25.36
C VAL A 327 24.51 5.55 -26.45
N PRO A 328 24.12 5.33 -27.72
CA PRO A 328 24.26 6.31 -28.79
C PRO A 328 23.58 7.64 -28.46
N SER A 329 24.13 8.74 -29.00
CA SER A 329 23.61 10.10 -28.86
C SER A 329 22.70 10.54 -30.01
N ASP A 330 22.67 9.80 -31.12
CA ASP A 330 21.91 10.12 -32.34
C ASP A 330 20.50 9.51 -32.37
N VAL A 331 20.10 8.78 -31.32
CA VAL A 331 18.80 8.12 -31.22
C VAL A 331 18.16 8.39 -29.86
N PRO A 332 16.81 8.43 -29.77
CA PRO A 332 16.13 8.58 -28.51
C PRO A 332 16.30 7.35 -27.61
N VAL A 333 16.32 7.60 -26.30
CA VAL A 333 16.30 6.56 -25.27
C VAL A 333 14.91 6.46 -24.65
N ILE A 334 14.30 5.28 -24.79
CA ILE A 334 13.12 4.86 -24.03
C ILE A 334 13.63 4.27 -22.73
N GLY A 335 13.13 4.71 -21.57
CA GLY A 335 13.59 4.13 -20.32
C GLY A 335 12.65 4.18 -19.14
N TYR A 336 12.83 3.21 -18.26
CA TYR A 336 12.09 3.04 -17.01
C TYR A 336 13.08 2.89 -15.87
N ILE A 337 12.83 3.60 -14.76
CA ILE A 337 13.61 3.47 -13.53
C ILE A 337 12.65 3.08 -12.40
N GLY A 338 12.89 1.93 -11.78
CA GLY A 338 12.17 1.48 -10.61
C GLY A 338 12.05 -0.03 -10.51
N SER A 339 11.22 -0.50 -9.57
CA SER A 339 11.06 -1.93 -9.30
C SER A 339 10.46 -2.70 -10.47
N PHE A 340 10.97 -3.91 -10.72
CA PHE A 340 10.45 -4.83 -11.74
C PHE A 340 9.43 -5.76 -11.10
N VAL A 341 8.16 -5.36 -11.18
CA VAL A 341 7.01 -6.11 -10.64
C VAL A 341 6.06 -6.41 -11.79
N GLY A 342 5.44 -7.60 -11.81
CA GLY A 342 4.66 -8.08 -12.95
C GLY A 342 3.55 -7.12 -13.43
N TYR A 343 2.87 -6.43 -12.52
CA TYR A 343 1.84 -5.47 -12.89
C TYR A 343 2.38 -4.14 -13.47
N GLU A 344 3.69 -3.88 -13.39
CA GLU A 344 4.31 -2.67 -13.98
C GLU A 344 4.39 -2.75 -15.52
N GLY A 345 4.22 -3.95 -16.12
CA GLY A 345 4.07 -4.15 -17.57
C GLY A 345 5.36 -3.99 -18.39
N LEU A 346 6.52 -4.22 -17.78
CA LEU A 346 7.81 -4.08 -18.48
C LEU A 346 8.01 -5.11 -19.59
N ASP A 347 7.33 -6.25 -19.51
CA ASP A 347 7.23 -7.24 -20.58
C ASP A 347 6.43 -6.68 -21.77
N ASP A 348 5.29 -6.01 -21.53
CA ASP A 348 4.50 -5.34 -22.57
C ASP A 348 5.31 -4.22 -23.26
N LEU A 349 6.08 -3.45 -22.48
CA LEU A 349 7.02 -2.46 -23.03
C LEU A 349 8.12 -3.12 -23.88
N THR A 350 8.66 -4.25 -23.44
CA THR A 350 9.69 -4.97 -24.20
C THR A 350 9.12 -5.47 -25.53
N ARG A 351 7.88 -5.98 -25.54
CA ARG A 351 7.17 -6.39 -26.77
C ARG A 351 6.89 -5.20 -27.69
N ALA A 352 6.45 -4.05 -27.14
CA ALA A 352 6.24 -2.83 -27.92
C ALA A 352 7.55 -2.35 -28.57
N CYS A 353 8.66 -2.34 -27.82
CA CYS A 353 9.98 -2.00 -28.35
C CYS A 353 10.46 -2.99 -29.42
N ALA A 354 10.24 -4.29 -29.24
CA ALA A 354 10.55 -5.30 -30.26
C ALA A 354 9.82 -5.01 -31.58
N ARG A 355 8.54 -4.60 -31.49
CA ARG A 355 7.74 -4.19 -32.65
C ARG A 355 8.30 -2.95 -33.33
N LEU A 356 8.61 -1.89 -32.57
CA LEU A 356 9.24 -0.66 -33.09
C LEU A 356 10.53 -0.97 -33.87
N ARG A 357 11.36 -1.88 -33.34
CA ARG A 357 12.59 -2.32 -34.01
C ARG A 357 12.27 -3.00 -35.34
N ALA A 358 11.30 -3.92 -35.37
CA ALA A 358 10.89 -4.60 -36.59
C ALA A 358 10.32 -3.64 -37.65
N GLU A 359 9.68 -2.56 -37.22
CA GLU A 359 9.16 -1.47 -38.06
C GLU A 359 10.26 -0.48 -38.52
N GLY A 360 11.51 -0.66 -38.07
CA GLY A 360 12.67 0.12 -38.52
C GLY A 360 12.96 1.38 -37.71
N HIS A 361 12.28 1.62 -36.58
CA HIS A 361 12.57 2.75 -35.71
C HIS A 361 13.92 2.57 -34.99
N ARG A 362 14.70 3.66 -34.89
CA ARG A 362 16.00 3.68 -34.18
C ARG A 362 15.84 4.28 -32.78
N PHE A 363 16.27 3.55 -31.75
CA PHE A 363 16.17 3.92 -30.34
C PHE A 363 17.11 3.06 -29.47
N ARG A 364 17.10 3.28 -28.14
CA ARG A 364 17.59 2.35 -27.12
C ARG A 364 16.57 2.15 -26.02
N LEU A 365 16.54 0.96 -25.42
CA LEU A 365 15.69 0.65 -24.27
C LEU A 365 16.56 0.50 -23.02
N VAL A 366 16.32 1.32 -21.99
CA VAL A 366 17.05 1.30 -20.72
C VAL A 366 16.09 0.98 -19.58
N LEU A 367 16.28 -0.15 -18.90
CA LEU A 367 15.45 -0.57 -17.76
C LEU A 367 16.31 -0.68 -16.49
N VAL A 368 16.15 0.25 -15.56
CA VAL A 368 16.95 0.36 -14.33
C VAL A 368 16.10 -0.05 -13.12
N GLY A 369 16.69 -0.78 -12.17
CA GLY A 369 16.01 -1.21 -10.94
C GLY A 369 15.55 -2.66 -10.92
N GLY A 370 15.94 -3.43 -11.94
CA GLY A 370 15.79 -4.89 -11.97
C GLY A 370 16.70 -5.60 -10.97
N ASN A 371 16.32 -6.81 -10.65
CA ASN A 371 17.12 -7.77 -9.92
C ASN A 371 16.68 -9.17 -10.35
N ALA A 372 17.63 -10.11 -10.39
CA ALA A 372 17.40 -11.46 -10.89
C ALA A 372 16.08 -12.05 -10.37
N GLY A 373 15.18 -12.40 -11.30
CA GLY A 373 13.82 -12.78 -10.98
C GLY A 373 12.97 -13.04 -12.22
N PRO A 374 11.69 -13.44 -12.04
CA PRO A 374 10.84 -13.89 -13.14
C PRO A 374 10.57 -12.80 -14.17
N VAL A 375 10.40 -11.54 -13.74
CA VAL A 375 10.14 -10.41 -14.64
C VAL A 375 11.36 -10.11 -15.51
N GLU A 376 12.56 -10.13 -14.94
CA GLU A 376 13.81 -9.90 -15.69
C GLU A 376 14.06 -11.05 -16.69
N ALA A 377 13.87 -12.29 -16.26
CA ALA A 377 13.98 -13.45 -17.13
C ALA A 377 12.97 -13.42 -18.30
N GLU A 378 11.76 -12.93 -18.07
CA GLU A 378 10.76 -12.75 -19.13
C GLU A 378 11.18 -11.66 -20.13
N ILE A 379 11.66 -10.50 -19.65
CA ILE A 379 12.18 -9.42 -20.49
C ILE A 379 13.35 -9.92 -21.37
N GLU A 380 14.32 -10.61 -20.78
CA GLU A 380 15.44 -11.20 -21.51
C GLU A 380 14.98 -12.24 -22.53
N GLY A 381 13.99 -13.07 -22.18
CA GLY A 381 13.41 -14.06 -23.09
C GLY A 381 12.77 -13.41 -24.31
N ILE A 382 11.98 -12.35 -24.11
CA ILE A 382 11.36 -11.57 -25.19
C ILE A 382 12.45 -10.92 -26.04
N ALA A 383 13.47 -10.33 -25.42
CA ALA A 383 14.55 -9.68 -26.15
C ALA A 383 15.28 -10.66 -27.08
N LYS A 384 15.63 -11.85 -26.57
CA LYS A 384 16.35 -12.90 -27.33
C LYS A 384 15.54 -13.43 -28.50
N GLN A 385 14.24 -13.63 -28.28
CA GLN A 385 13.33 -14.15 -29.31
C GLN A 385 13.06 -13.14 -30.43
N THR A 386 13.17 -11.84 -30.13
CA THR A 386 12.82 -10.76 -31.06
C THR A 386 14.05 -10.02 -31.60
N GLY A 387 15.25 -10.38 -31.14
CA GLY A 387 16.51 -9.73 -31.46
C GLY A 387 16.67 -8.32 -30.87
N LEU A 388 15.90 -7.97 -29.85
CA LEU A 388 16.02 -6.68 -29.14
C LEU A 388 17.25 -6.64 -28.22
N ASP A 389 18.00 -7.73 -28.09
CA ASP A 389 19.13 -7.88 -27.16
C ASP A 389 20.16 -6.75 -27.27
N ASP A 390 20.57 -6.43 -28.50
CA ASP A 390 21.57 -5.38 -28.76
C ASP A 390 21.04 -3.96 -28.50
N TRP A 391 19.75 -3.82 -28.21
CA TRP A 391 19.04 -2.55 -28.00
C TRP A 391 18.65 -2.35 -26.53
N LEU A 392 18.64 -3.43 -25.76
CA LEU A 392 18.21 -3.47 -24.37
C LEU A 392 19.42 -3.31 -23.43
N ILE A 393 19.28 -2.39 -22.48
CA ILE A 393 20.26 -2.11 -21.43
C ILE A 393 19.57 -2.29 -20.08
N MET A 394 20.08 -3.23 -19.28
CA MET A 394 19.57 -3.50 -17.93
C MET A 394 20.74 -3.49 -16.93
N PRO A 395 21.06 -2.34 -16.30
CA PRO A 395 22.14 -2.25 -15.32
C PRO A 395 21.80 -2.92 -13.98
N GLY A 396 20.59 -3.48 -13.82
CA GLY A 396 20.07 -3.93 -12.54
C GLY A 396 19.74 -2.76 -11.61
N ARG A 397 19.82 -3.00 -10.29
CA ARG A 397 19.59 -1.99 -9.26
C ARG A 397 20.83 -1.10 -9.10
N VAL A 398 20.60 0.22 -9.08
CA VAL A 398 21.64 1.23 -8.93
C VAL A 398 21.51 1.97 -7.59
N PRO A 399 22.61 2.55 -7.07
CA PRO A 399 22.54 3.49 -5.96
C PRO A 399 21.54 4.61 -6.22
N HIS A 400 20.89 5.06 -5.16
CA HIS A 400 19.87 6.10 -5.27
C HIS A 400 20.43 7.43 -5.81
N ASP A 401 21.68 7.75 -5.48
CA ASP A 401 22.36 8.97 -5.94
C ASP A 401 22.75 8.92 -7.43
N ASP A 402 22.74 7.73 -8.05
CA ASP A 402 23.01 7.56 -9.48
C ASP A 402 21.74 7.68 -10.34
N VAL A 403 20.55 7.72 -9.73
CA VAL A 403 19.25 7.72 -10.45
C VAL A 403 19.14 8.90 -11.41
N ASP A 404 19.60 10.08 -11.01
CA ASP A 404 19.50 11.29 -11.83
C ASP A 404 20.39 11.21 -13.08
N ALA A 405 21.55 10.56 -12.97
CA ALA A 405 22.44 10.31 -14.11
C ALA A 405 21.78 9.37 -15.12
N TRP A 406 21.04 8.36 -14.68
CA TRP A 406 20.25 7.50 -15.57
C TRP A 406 19.09 8.25 -16.23
N TYR A 407 18.36 9.08 -15.49
CA TYR A 407 17.34 9.95 -16.08
C TYR A 407 17.93 10.90 -17.12
N SER A 408 19.18 11.37 -16.96
CA SER A 408 19.83 12.22 -17.97
C SER A 408 19.94 11.56 -19.35
N LEU A 409 19.97 10.23 -19.40
CA LEU A 409 20.03 9.47 -20.66
C LEU A 409 18.66 9.30 -21.31
N ILE A 410 17.57 9.31 -20.54
CA ILE A 410 16.21 8.99 -20.99
C ILE A 410 15.57 10.19 -21.69
N ASP A 411 14.90 9.93 -22.82
CA ASP A 411 14.07 10.89 -23.55
C ASP A 411 12.56 10.63 -23.35
N ILE A 412 12.17 9.36 -23.34
CA ILE A 412 10.79 8.88 -23.28
C ILE A 412 10.65 7.92 -22.10
N ALA A 413 9.72 8.19 -21.19
CA ALA A 413 9.51 7.41 -19.97
C ALA A 413 8.13 6.71 -19.98
N PRO A 414 8.05 5.45 -20.45
CA PRO A 414 6.81 4.69 -20.43
C PRO A 414 6.50 4.09 -19.06
N PHE A 415 5.23 4.08 -18.70
CA PHE A 415 4.66 3.45 -17.51
C PHE A 415 3.51 2.53 -17.93
N PRO A 416 3.82 1.30 -18.38
CA PRO A 416 2.88 0.44 -19.09
C PRO A 416 2.06 -0.47 -18.15
N ARG A 417 1.62 0.05 -16.99
CA ARG A 417 0.94 -0.77 -15.98
C ARG A 417 -0.23 -1.57 -16.57
N LYS A 418 -0.24 -2.86 -16.26
CA LYS A 418 -1.28 -3.81 -16.66
C LYS A 418 -2.61 -3.50 -15.95
N PRO A 419 -3.79 -3.84 -16.51
CA PRO A 419 -5.09 -3.51 -15.94
C PRO A 419 -5.52 -4.44 -14.79
N HIS A 420 -4.71 -4.51 -13.72
CA HIS A 420 -5.08 -5.18 -12.47
C HIS A 420 -5.89 -4.23 -11.57
N ILE A 421 -6.70 -4.78 -10.66
CA ILE A 421 -7.49 -3.98 -9.72
C ILE A 421 -6.61 -2.97 -8.96
N VAL A 422 -5.42 -3.38 -8.50
CA VAL A 422 -4.49 -2.50 -7.77
C VAL A 422 -4.00 -1.31 -8.60
N THR A 423 -3.76 -1.49 -9.91
CA THR A 423 -3.26 -0.43 -10.80
C THR A 423 -4.37 0.45 -11.36
N GLU A 424 -5.62 -0.03 -11.38
CA GLU A 424 -6.81 0.80 -11.63
C GLU A 424 -7.07 1.79 -10.49
N LEU A 425 -6.66 1.42 -9.26
CA LEU A 425 -6.94 2.20 -8.06
C LEU A 425 -5.76 3.08 -7.64
N VAL A 426 -4.54 2.54 -7.58
CA VAL A 426 -3.40 3.16 -6.87
C VAL A 426 -2.39 3.79 -7.83
N THR A 427 -2.12 5.08 -7.64
CA THR A 427 -1.11 5.82 -8.42
C THR A 427 0.32 5.49 -7.98
N PRO A 428 1.30 5.39 -8.91
CA PRO A 428 2.72 5.34 -8.58
C PRO A 428 3.35 6.72 -8.35
N LEU A 429 4.50 6.75 -7.67
CA LEU A 429 5.36 7.94 -7.57
C LEU A 429 6.24 8.15 -8.81
N LYS A 430 6.79 7.06 -9.37
CA LYS A 430 7.81 7.07 -10.45
C LYS A 430 7.50 8.02 -11.62
N PRO A 431 6.25 8.14 -12.12
CA PRO A 431 6.02 9.05 -13.22
C PRO A 431 6.22 10.52 -12.87
N LEU A 432 5.95 10.92 -11.63
CA LEU A 432 6.15 12.30 -11.21
C LEU A 432 7.64 12.68 -11.21
N GLU A 433 8.52 11.72 -10.91
CA GLU A 433 9.98 11.90 -11.01
C GLU A 433 10.38 12.10 -12.48
N ALA A 434 9.90 11.25 -13.39
CA ALA A 434 10.15 11.41 -14.83
C ALA A 434 9.59 12.73 -15.39
N MET A 435 8.38 13.12 -14.97
CA MET A 435 7.76 14.38 -15.34
C MET A 435 8.56 15.58 -14.81
N ALA A 436 9.01 15.56 -13.55
CA ALA A 436 9.88 16.59 -12.97
C ALA A 436 11.21 16.73 -13.73
N MET A 437 11.80 15.59 -14.14
CA MET A 437 12.99 15.52 -15.00
C MET A 437 12.73 15.93 -16.45
N GLY A 438 11.53 16.40 -16.79
CA GLY A 438 11.18 16.92 -18.11
C GLY A 438 11.11 15.85 -19.19
N LYS A 439 10.83 14.59 -18.82
CA LYS A 439 10.76 13.47 -19.77
C LYS A 439 9.37 13.36 -20.36
N ALA A 440 9.28 12.98 -21.64
CA ALA A 440 7.99 12.70 -22.26
C ALA A 440 7.45 11.38 -21.71
N VAL A 441 6.34 11.42 -20.97
CA VAL A 441 5.76 10.22 -20.36
C VAL A 441 4.70 9.59 -21.26
N VAL A 442 4.67 8.26 -21.30
CA VAL A 442 3.63 7.45 -21.96
C VAL A 442 3.01 6.55 -20.90
N MET A 443 1.72 6.67 -20.64
CA MET A 443 1.04 5.98 -19.53
C MET A 443 -0.09 5.09 -20.02
N SER A 444 -0.24 3.93 -19.37
CA SER A 444 -1.42 3.08 -19.56
C SER A 444 -2.69 3.80 -19.10
N SER A 445 -3.79 3.63 -19.83
CA SER A 445 -5.09 4.23 -19.53
C SER A 445 -5.84 3.61 -18.33
N VAL A 446 -5.15 2.84 -17.48
CA VAL A 446 -5.70 2.46 -16.16
C VAL A 446 -6.10 3.74 -15.41
N ARG A 447 -7.24 3.68 -14.73
CA ARG A 447 -7.94 4.88 -14.26
C ARG A 447 -7.08 5.77 -13.37
N ALA A 448 -6.32 5.17 -12.45
CA ALA A 448 -5.41 5.89 -11.57
C ALA A 448 -4.34 6.70 -12.32
N MET A 449 -3.75 6.16 -13.39
CA MET A 449 -2.71 6.87 -14.15
C MET A 449 -3.31 7.88 -15.14
N ALA A 450 -4.49 7.60 -15.70
CA ALA A 450 -5.18 8.54 -16.58
C ALA A 450 -5.47 9.89 -15.88
N GLU A 451 -5.69 9.90 -14.56
CA GLU A 451 -5.87 11.14 -13.78
C GLU A 451 -4.56 11.88 -13.47
N MET A 452 -3.39 11.28 -13.75
CA MET A 452 -2.09 11.91 -13.47
C MET A 452 -1.64 12.87 -14.57
N VAL A 453 -2.13 12.71 -15.79
CA VAL A 453 -1.70 13.48 -16.97
C VAL A 453 -2.90 13.93 -17.81
N GLN A 454 -2.73 15.04 -18.52
CA GLN A 454 -3.62 15.44 -19.60
C GLN A 454 -3.05 14.90 -20.92
N ASP A 455 -3.81 14.01 -21.56
CA ASP A 455 -3.39 13.33 -22.80
C ASP A 455 -3.06 14.33 -23.92
N GLY A 456 -1.95 14.10 -24.60
CA GLY A 456 -1.41 14.97 -25.64
C GLY A 456 -0.68 16.22 -25.14
N GLU A 457 -0.84 16.59 -23.86
CA GLU A 457 -0.29 17.83 -23.30
C GLU A 457 0.83 17.57 -22.28
N THR A 458 0.54 16.85 -21.19
CA THR A 458 1.51 16.57 -20.12
C THR A 458 1.96 15.10 -20.11
N GLY A 459 1.47 14.31 -21.06
CA GLY A 459 1.79 12.90 -21.27
C GLY A 459 1.00 12.37 -22.47
N LEU A 460 1.34 11.17 -22.94
CA LEU A 460 0.47 10.41 -23.85
C LEU A 460 -0.17 9.24 -23.10
N LEU A 461 -1.44 8.99 -23.36
CA LEU A 461 -2.13 7.78 -22.92
C LEU A 461 -2.12 6.73 -24.04
N PHE A 462 -2.00 5.47 -23.65
CA PHE A 462 -2.27 4.33 -24.52
C PHE A 462 -3.31 3.42 -23.86
N ARG A 463 -4.06 2.66 -24.67
CA ARG A 463 -5.07 1.73 -24.16
C ARG A 463 -4.43 0.66 -23.28
N LYS A 464 -4.87 0.57 -22.02
CA LYS A 464 -4.39 -0.42 -21.05
C LYS A 464 -4.46 -1.85 -21.59
N GLY A 465 -3.37 -2.60 -21.48
CA GLY A 465 -3.25 -3.97 -21.99
C GLY A 465 -3.08 -4.07 -23.51
N ASP A 466 -2.97 -2.96 -24.24
CA ASP A 466 -2.76 -2.93 -25.69
C ASP A 466 -1.31 -2.56 -26.04
N VAL A 467 -0.51 -3.58 -26.34
CA VAL A 467 0.91 -3.44 -26.74
C VAL A 467 1.06 -2.68 -28.06
N ASP A 468 0.08 -2.77 -28.95
CA ASP A 468 0.14 -2.14 -30.26
C ASP A 468 -0.06 -0.64 -30.15
N ASP A 469 -1.01 -0.21 -29.32
CA ASP A 469 -1.23 1.21 -29.00
C ASP A 469 -0.02 1.78 -28.25
N LEU A 470 0.55 1.03 -27.29
CA LEU A 470 1.81 1.42 -26.63
C LEU A 470 2.92 1.66 -27.66
N SER A 471 3.12 0.73 -28.59
CA SER A 471 4.09 0.87 -29.69
C SER A 471 3.83 2.12 -30.53
N GLN A 472 2.57 2.39 -30.88
CA GLN A 472 2.19 3.57 -31.68
C GLN A 472 2.48 4.89 -30.95
N GLN A 473 2.18 5.00 -29.65
CA GLN A 473 2.50 6.22 -28.88
C GLN A 473 4.01 6.41 -28.73
N LEU A 474 4.77 5.33 -28.54
CA LEU A 474 6.23 5.39 -28.51
C LEU A 474 6.82 5.82 -29.87
N ALA A 475 6.36 5.24 -30.98
CA ALA A 475 6.75 5.64 -32.34
C ALA A 475 6.53 7.14 -32.56
N ARG A 476 5.35 7.65 -32.18
CA ARG A 476 4.99 9.06 -32.29
C ARG A 476 6.00 9.98 -31.59
N LEU A 477 6.53 9.59 -30.42
CA LEU A 477 7.53 10.37 -29.68
C LEU A 477 8.97 10.18 -30.20
N ILE A 478 9.27 9.05 -30.82
CA ILE A 478 10.53 8.83 -31.55
C ILE A 478 10.59 9.78 -32.75
N GLU A 479 9.54 9.81 -33.56
CA GLU A 479 9.48 10.53 -34.84
C GLU A 479 9.27 12.04 -34.70
N LYS A 480 8.61 12.49 -33.62
CA LYS A 480 8.24 13.90 -33.44
C LYS A 480 9.01 14.51 -32.25
N PRO A 481 10.30 14.87 -32.41
CA PRO A 481 11.11 15.40 -31.32
C PRO A 481 10.59 16.72 -30.74
N VAL A 482 9.90 17.53 -31.54
CA VAL A 482 9.23 18.76 -31.06
C VAL A 482 8.09 18.42 -30.10
N LEU A 483 7.24 17.46 -30.45
CA LEU A 483 6.17 16.97 -29.57
C LEU A 483 6.75 16.38 -28.28
N ARG A 484 7.79 15.54 -28.41
CA ARG A 484 8.47 14.94 -27.26
C ARG A 484 8.95 15.99 -26.26
N ARG A 485 9.66 17.02 -26.74
CA ARG A 485 10.12 18.13 -25.88
C ARG A 485 8.98 18.93 -25.28
N SER A 486 7.92 19.21 -26.05
CA SER A 486 6.75 19.93 -25.56
C SER A 486 6.07 19.19 -24.41
N ILE A 487 5.83 17.88 -24.56
CA ILE A 487 5.20 17.07 -23.52
C ILE A 487 6.06 17.06 -22.24
N GLY A 488 7.36 16.83 -22.38
CA GLY A 488 8.28 16.84 -21.23
C GLY A 488 8.29 18.18 -20.49
N HIS A 489 8.32 19.30 -21.22
CA HIS A 489 8.27 20.64 -20.64
C HIS A 489 6.95 20.91 -19.90
N ASN A 490 5.82 20.57 -20.52
CA ASN A 490 4.50 20.76 -19.93
C ASN A 490 4.31 19.87 -18.69
N ALA A 491 4.77 18.62 -18.75
CA ALA A 491 4.74 17.68 -17.64
C ALA A 491 5.52 18.20 -16.42
N ARG A 492 6.72 18.74 -16.63
CA ARG A 492 7.50 19.37 -15.56
C ARG A 492 6.78 20.57 -14.96
N SER A 493 6.27 21.46 -15.82
CA SER A 493 5.56 22.66 -15.38
C SER A 493 4.31 22.31 -14.56
N PHE A 494 3.59 21.26 -14.95
CA PHE A 494 2.47 20.72 -14.17
C PHE A 494 2.91 20.21 -12.80
N VAL A 495 3.99 19.42 -12.73
CA VAL A 495 4.50 18.90 -11.46
C VAL A 495 4.91 20.03 -10.50
N GLN A 496 5.66 21.01 -11.00
CA GLN A 496 6.12 22.16 -10.21
C GLN A 496 4.98 22.99 -9.63
N ARG A 497 3.84 23.04 -10.32
CA ARG A 497 2.67 23.81 -9.89
C ARG A 497 1.73 23.00 -8.98
N GLU A 498 1.47 21.74 -9.31
CA GLU A 498 0.33 20.98 -8.73
C GLU A 498 0.73 19.76 -7.91
N ARG A 499 1.93 19.19 -8.12
CA ARG A 499 2.35 17.88 -7.58
C ARG A 499 3.60 18.00 -6.70
N THR A 500 3.66 19.05 -5.88
CA THR A 500 4.74 19.25 -4.89
C THR A 500 4.29 18.85 -3.50
N TRP A 501 5.26 18.44 -2.66
CA TRP A 501 4.97 18.12 -1.27
C TRP A 501 4.47 19.31 -0.47
N ASP A 502 4.90 20.53 -0.78
CA ASP A 502 4.42 21.76 -0.13
C ASP A 502 2.92 21.96 -0.35
N THR A 503 2.44 21.76 -1.59
CA THR A 503 1.01 21.80 -1.90
C THR A 503 0.23 20.75 -1.10
N MET A 504 0.81 19.55 -0.90
CA MET A 504 0.18 18.51 -0.09
C MET A 504 0.19 18.85 1.40
N GLY A 505 1.29 19.41 1.92
CA GLY A 505 1.40 19.89 3.29
C GLY A 505 0.34 20.95 3.60
N GLN A 506 0.11 21.87 2.67
CA GLN A 506 -0.91 22.91 2.84
C GLN A 506 -2.35 22.36 2.84
N ARG A 507 -2.61 21.27 2.12
CA ARG A 507 -3.91 20.57 2.20
C ARG A 507 -4.14 19.97 3.58
N VAL A 508 -3.10 19.34 4.17
CA VAL A 508 -3.18 18.82 5.53
C VAL A 508 -3.39 19.95 6.54
N LYS A 509 -2.66 21.06 6.39
CA LYS A 509 -2.82 22.25 7.23
C LYS A 509 -4.27 22.79 7.17
N THR A 510 -4.84 22.87 5.98
CA THR A 510 -6.23 23.33 5.78
C THR A 510 -7.23 22.48 6.54
N TRP A 511 -7.05 21.16 6.55
CA TRP A 511 -7.88 20.26 7.36
C TRP A 511 -7.69 20.49 8.85
N MET A 512 -6.45 20.64 9.32
CA MET A 512 -6.16 20.92 10.73
C MET A 512 -6.76 22.25 11.21
N ASP A 513 -6.74 23.28 10.36
CA ASP A 513 -7.30 24.61 10.67
C ASP A 513 -8.84 24.59 10.81
N GLN A 514 -9.51 23.50 10.40
CA GLN A 514 -10.97 23.31 10.50
C GLN A 514 -11.40 22.52 11.75
N LEU A 515 -10.46 21.96 12.51
CA LEU A 515 -10.69 21.25 13.78
C LEU A 515 -10.83 22.25 14.93
#